data_AF-A0A4R2JZZ6-F1
#
_entry.id   AF-A0A4R2JZZ6-F1
#
_cell.length_a   1.000
_cell.length_b   1.000
_cell.length_c   1.000
_cell.angle_alpha   90.00
_cell.angle_beta   90.00
_cell.angle_gamma   90.00
#
_symmetry.space_group_name_H-M   'P 1'
#
loop_
_entity.id
_entity.type
_entity.pdbx_description
1 polymer ?
#
loop_
_entity_poly.entity_id
_entity_poly.type
_entity_poly.pdbx_seq_one_letter_code
_entity_poly.pdbx_strand_id
1 'polypeptide(L)'
;MTTLPDENLPRRKVLKFLGATAGAAGISTVIGTPAAADVNLLAAPPDSAAGVPPTKPELEQIRGEAHQFTANFVGQGFLAPQMDIWVWHAQQWVNTVYGAVPGFVPAPEDGHTGWPTMFALTRALQIELGLSGSQLSDTFGPTTMSLLTSKFGDIGPGKPEKVIRILQCGLYCKGYWGDQLSAIYGDATGDSVAEMRRNMGFTDSRRTLSPKEFKALLTMDAYVVVENGSTTVRSVQQWMNNSFYSESWFFIIPTDGHSSRDVSKALIRSLQMELAIPGANGTFGPATRAALAAKPKLTVSTSDTGGSIFVHLFQAGMIFNLYEISFDGTFSQTVSDQVRNFQQFLALPVNGTGDYQTWCSLLVSNGDPERRGAAFDCVTEVTAARATALFSAGYRVAGRYLSNVPDSSLDKQIKPGELATILGAGMRVFPIYQTFGGSAGYFTEQQGARDASLALNAASGYGFERGTTIYFAVDFDALDTDISDNIIPHFQGCAGPWTTTATRTGSACTERATCAPGCSTKGSR
;
A
#
# COMPACT_ATOMS: atom_id res chain seq x y z
N MET A 1 24.12 -6.50 -54.82
CA MET A 1 23.13 -5.59 -55.44
C MET A 1 21.90 -5.52 -54.53
N THR A 2 21.13 -4.42 -54.60
CA THR A 2 19.76 -4.24 -54.05
C THR A 2 19.48 -4.71 -52.60
N THR A 3 19.50 -3.88 -51.55
CA THR A 3 18.65 -2.70 -51.18
C THR A 3 17.28 -3.03 -50.58
N LEU A 4 16.92 -2.26 -49.55
CA LEU A 4 15.63 -2.25 -48.82
C LEU A 4 14.46 -1.71 -49.69
N PRO A 5 13.22 -1.79 -49.17
CA PRO A 5 12.57 -0.54 -48.76
C PRO A 5 12.09 -0.54 -47.29
N ASP A 6 11.53 0.59 -46.85
CA ASP A 6 11.26 0.96 -45.45
C ASP A 6 9.81 1.48 -45.27
N GLU A 7 9.47 1.83 -44.03
CA GLU A 7 8.43 2.78 -43.57
C GLU A 7 6.93 2.41 -43.38
N ASN A 8 6.41 3.04 -42.31
CA ASN A 8 5.03 3.51 -42.05
C ASN A 8 3.85 2.54 -41.79
N LEU A 9 3.55 2.37 -40.49
CA LEU A 9 2.17 2.35 -39.97
C LEU A 9 2.00 3.40 -38.85
N PRO A 10 0.83 4.07 -38.70
CA PRO A 10 0.80 5.44 -38.18
C PRO A 10 0.56 5.59 -36.67
N ARG A 11 1.28 6.53 -36.05
CA ARG A 11 1.04 7.00 -34.66
C ARG A 11 -0.27 7.79 -34.53
N ARG A 12 -1.42 7.13 -34.28
CA ARG A 12 -2.66 7.85 -33.91
C ARG A 12 -3.70 7.02 -33.13
N LYS A 13 -3.41 6.64 -31.87
CA LYS A 13 -4.45 6.11 -30.95
C LYS A 13 -4.20 6.24 -29.43
N VAL A 14 -3.35 7.17 -28.98
CA VAL A 14 -3.16 7.49 -27.54
C VAL A 14 -3.23 9.01 -27.34
N LEU A 15 -4.44 9.55 -27.18
CA LEU A 15 -4.72 10.91 -26.70
C LEU A 15 -6.22 11.12 -26.44
N LYS A 16 -6.69 10.64 -25.29
CA LYS A 16 -7.94 11.03 -24.60
C LYS A 16 -7.70 10.90 -23.09
N PHE A 17 -8.44 11.68 -22.29
CA PHE A 17 -8.29 11.84 -20.83
C PHE A 17 -7.20 12.81 -20.33
N LEU A 18 -7.13 13.98 -20.95
CA LEU A 18 -6.93 15.26 -20.25
C LEU A 18 -7.90 16.29 -20.84
N GLY A 19 -8.50 17.14 -20.00
CA GLY A 19 -9.36 18.26 -20.44
C GLY A 19 -10.66 18.41 -19.63
N ALA A 20 -10.75 19.49 -18.86
CA ALA A 20 -11.99 19.93 -18.22
C ALA A 20 -12.92 20.64 -19.23
N THR A 21 -14.20 20.77 -18.91
CA THR A 21 -15.13 21.66 -19.63
C THR A 21 -16.08 22.38 -18.67
N ALA A 22 -16.07 23.72 -18.73
CA ALA A 22 -17.29 24.49 -18.51
C ALA A 22 -18.18 24.38 -19.76
N GLY A 23 -19.50 24.47 -19.61
CA GLY A 23 -20.46 24.10 -20.65
C GLY A 23 -20.81 25.19 -21.67
N ALA A 24 -21.39 24.75 -22.79
CA ALA A 24 -22.22 25.54 -23.71
C ALA A 24 -23.26 24.62 -24.37
N ALA A 25 -24.36 25.17 -24.86
CA ALA A 25 -25.53 24.40 -25.32
C ALA A 25 -25.39 23.83 -26.76
N GLY A 26 -26.14 22.75 -27.05
CA GLY A 26 -26.30 22.19 -28.39
C GLY A 26 -27.61 21.38 -28.51
N ILE A 27 -28.53 21.82 -29.36
CA ILE A 27 -29.88 21.25 -29.52
C ILE A 27 -29.92 20.30 -30.74
N SER A 28 -30.53 19.11 -30.60
CA SER A 28 -31.34 18.49 -31.67
C SER A 28 -32.25 17.37 -31.15
N THR A 29 -33.35 17.10 -31.86
CA THR A 29 -34.48 16.21 -31.48
C THR A 29 -34.84 15.22 -32.58
N VAL A 30 -35.27 13.98 -32.24
CA VAL A 30 -36.29 13.11 -32.90
C VAL A 30 -36.64 12.00 -31.87
N ILE A 31 -37.79 11.99 -31.16
CA ILE A 31 -39.18 11.59 -31.52
C ILE A 31 -39.40 10.06 -31.69
N GLY A 32 -40.30 9.46 -30.87
CA GLY A 32 -40.86 8.11 -31.08
C GLY A 32 -41.53 7.43 -29.86
N THR A 33 -42.87 7.35 -29.81
CA THR A 33 -43.77 6.63 -28.84
C THR A 33 -45.06 6.17 -29.58
N PRO A 34 -46.09 5.48 -29.02
CA PRO A 34 -46.33 4.83 -27.70
C PRO A 34 -46.26 3.27 -27.83
N ALA A 35 -46.93 2.34 -27.11
CA ALA A 35 -48.01 2.22 -26.08
C ALA A 35 -47.76 0.92 -25.26
N ALA A 36 -48.26 0.61 -24.05
CA ALA A 36 -49.49 0.90 -23.26
C ALA A 36 -50.68 -0.09 -23.44
N ALA A 37 -50.86 -1.02 -22.48
CA ALA A 37 -52.08 -1.80 -22.20
C ALA A 37 -51.99 -2.55 -20.84
N ASP A 38 -53.05 -2.52 -20.01
CA ASP A 38 -53.16 -3.20 -18.71
C ASP A 38 -53.90 -4.55 -18.77
N VAL A 39 -53.54 -5.50 -17.88
CA VAL A 39 -54.49 -6.40 -17.18
C VAL A 39 -53.97 -6.69 -15.77
N ASN A 40 -54.86 -6.83 -14.78
CA ASN A 40 -54.57 -6.99 -13.35
C ASN A 40 -55.16 -8.31 -12.79
N LEU A 41 -54.88 -8.60 -11.51
CA LEU A 41 -55.52 -9.54 -10.58
C LEU A 41 -55.03 -11.00 -10.55
N LEU A 42 -54.29 -11.33 -9.49
CA LEU A 42 -54.73 -12.27 -8.44
C LEU A 42 -53.99 -11.93 -7.13
N ALA A 43 -54.65 -12.04 -5.97
CA ALA A 43 -54.17 -11.43 -4.71
C ALA A 43 -54.16 -12.38 -3.51
N ALA A 44 -53.31 -12.06 -2.53
CA ALA A 44 -53.32 -12.61 -1.17
C ALA A 44 -53.08 -11.46 -0.14
N PRO A 45 -53.61 -11.52 1.10
CA PRO A 45 -53.68 -10.36 2.01
C PRO A 45 -52.70 -10.51 3.22
N PRO A 46 -52.78 -9.72 4.32
CA PRO A 46 -51.93 -8.53 4.44
C PRO A 46 -51.09 -8.42 5.74
N ASP A 47 -50.10 -7.52 5.69
CA ASP A 47 -49.40 -6.79 6.77
C ASP A 47 -49.26 -7.37 8.19
N SER A 48 -47.99 -7.52 8.60
CA SER A 48 -47.51 -6.88 9.83
C SER A 48 -46.15 -6.24 9.57
N ALA A 49 -45.95 -5.01 10.03
CA ALA A 49 -44.96 -4.11 9.44
C ALA A 49 -43.50 -4.44 9.82
N ALA A 50 -42.66 -4.62 8.80
CA ALA A 50 -41.21 -4.44 8.88
C ALA A 50 -40.86 -3.13 8.16
N GLY A 51 -40.43 -2.11 8.90
CA GLY A 51 -40.04 -0.83 8.31
C GLY A 51 -38.77 -0.99 7.46
N VAL A 52 -38.84 -0.59 6.19
CA VAL A 52 -37.66 -0.53 5.32
C VAL A 52 -36.68 0.50 5.91
N PRO A 53 -35.41 0.14 6.19
CA PRO A 53 -34.43 1.10 6.69
C PRO A 53 -34.17 2.18 5.63
N PRO A 54 -34.08 3.46 6.00
CA PRO A 54 -33.96 4.54 5.03
C PRO A 54 -32.66 4.42 4.22
N THR A 55 -32.81 4.28 2.91
CA THR A 55 -31.68 4.38 1.97
C THR A 55 -31.18 5.81 1.89
N LYS A 56 -29.85 5.97 1.73
CA LYS A 56 -29.21 7.25 1.43
C LYS A 56 -29.90 7.91 0.21
N PRO A 57 -30.39 9.16 0.30
CA PRO A 57 -30.99 9.85 -0.84
C PRO A 57 -30.02 9.99 -2.01
N GLU A 58 -30.53 9.85 -3.22
CA GLU A 58 -29.75 10.07 -4.45
C GLU A 58 -29.62 11.57 -4.75
N LEU A 59 -28.54 11.94 -5.44
CA LEU A 59 -27.98 13.31 -5.46
C LEU A 59 -28.94 14.42 -5.95
N GLU A 60 -29.98 14.09 -6.71
CA GLU A 60 -30.89 15.09 -7.28
C GLU A 60 -32.09 15.45 -6.39
N GLN A 61 -32.45 14.62 -5.39
CA GLN A 61 -33.63 14.88 -4.55
C GLN A 61 -33.39 15.87 -3.40
N ILE A 62 -32.13 16.25 -3.13
CA ILE A 62 -31.77 17.22 -2.09
C ILE A 62 -31.91 18.66 -2.63
N ARG A 63 -33.13 19.02 -3.07
CA ARG A 63 -33.51 20.39 -3.50
C ARG A 63 -34.84 20.86 -2.90
N GLY A 64 -34.94 20.77 -1.58
CA GLY A 64 -35.88 21.52 -0.76
C GLY A 64 -35.12 22.14 0.42
N GLU A 65 -35.26 23.45 0.61
CA GLU A 65 -34.76 24.22 1.76
C GLU A 65 -33.29 23.94 2.16
N ALA A 66 -32.37 24.34 1.28
CA ALA A 66 -30.94 24.14 1.48
C ALA A 66 -30.32 25.10 2.50
N HIS A 67 -29.69 24.59 3.56
CA HIS A 67 -28.46 25.13 4.18
C HIS A 67 -27.85 24.21 5.29
N GLN A 68 -27.63 22.91 5.05
CA GLN A 68 -26.98 22.07 6.08
C GLN A 68 -26.11 20.86 5.64
N PHE A 69 -25.72 20.77 4.35
CA PHE A 69 -24.76 19.73 3.89
C PHE A 69 -23.55 20.29 3.11
N THR A 70 -23.27 21.58 3.25
CA THR A 70 -22.18 22.28 2.53
C THR A 70 -21.15 22.94 3.45
N ALA A 71 -21.22 22.72 4.77
CA ALA A 71 -20.42 23.45 5.75
C ALA A 71 -20.13 22.69 7.07
N ASN A 72 -19.63 21.44 7.00
CA ASN A 72 -18.78 20.92 8.08
C ASN A 72 -17.37 21.54 8.05
N PHE A 73 -17.05 22.29 6.98
CA PHE A 73 -15.79 22.95 6.72
C PHE A 73 -15.92 24.48 6.85
N VAL A 74 -15.07 25.10 7.66
CA VAL A 74 -15.04 26.57 7.84
C VAL A 74 -13.86 27.17 7.08
N GLY A 75 -14.04 27.43 5.79
CA GLY A 75 -13.05 28.12 4.96
C GLY A 75 -13.16 29.65 5.07
N GLN A 76 -12.27 30.29 5.84
CA GLN A 76 -12.11 31.75 5.85
C GLN A 76 -11.38 32.24 4.58
N GLY A 77 -12.06 32.11 3.43
CA GLY A 77 -11.56 32.52 2.11
C GLY A 77 -11.19 31.35 1.19
N PHE A 78 -11.05 31.66 -0.10
CA PHE A 78 -10.92 30.70 -1.22
C PHE A 78 -9.68 29.80 -1.19
N LEU A 79 -8.73 30.06 -0.28
CA LEU A 79 -7.47 29.31 -0.11
C LEU A 79 -7.22 28.86 1.35
N ALA A 80 -8.21 28.98 2.23
CA ALA A 80 -8.09 28.51 3.61
C ALA A 80 -8.19 26.96 3.68
N PRO A 81 -7.40 26.28 4.52
CA PRO A 81 -7.49 24.82 4.67
C PRO A 81 -8.86 24.40 5.23
N GLN A 82 -9.34 23.25 4.77
CA GLN A 82 -10.60 22.65 5.23
C GLN A 82 -10.43 22.02 6.62
N MET A 83 -10.74 22.77 7.68
CA MET A 83 -10.90 22.22 9.03
C MET A 83 -12.25 21.50 9.16
N ASP A 84 -12.29 20.31 9.76
CA ASP A 84 -13.55 19.66 10.17
C ASP A 84 -13.98 20.17 11.55
N ILE A 85 -15.20 20.71 11.64
CA ILE A 85 -15.71 21.32 12.87
C ILE A 85 -15.94 20.31 13.99
N TRP A 86 -16.29 19.06 13.71
CA TRP A 86 -16.54 18.04 14.74
C TRP A 86 -15.23 17.44 15.28
N VAL A 87 -14.21 17.31 14.43
CA VAL A 87 -12.83 17.05 14.87
C VAL A 87 -12.33 18.21 15.76
N TRP A 88 -12.59 19.47 15.38
CA TRP A 88 -12.22 20.63 16.20
C TRP A 88 -12.91 20.61 17.57
N HIS A 89 -14.22 20.39 17.63
CA HIS A 89 -14.97 20.23 18.87
C HIS A 89 -14.45 19.06 19.73
N ALA A 90 -14.00 17.95 19.12
CA ALA A 90 -13.39 16.84 19.82
C ALA A 90 -12.01 17.18 20.43
N GLN A 91 -11.18 17.94 19.69
CA GLN A 91 -9.89 18.46 20.18
C GLN A 91 -10.12 19.41 21.37
N GLN A 92 -11.02 20.38 21.23
CA GLN A 92 -11.41 21.30 22.32
C GLN A 92 -11.91 20.54 23.56
N TRP A 93 -12.78 19.54 23.37
CA TRP A 93 -13.33 18.77 24.48
C TRP A 93 -12.26 17.97 25.23
N VAL A 94 -11.39 17.24 24.51
CA VAL A 94 -10.36 16.42 25.16
C VAL A 94 -9.32 17.30 25.87
N ASN A 95 -8.95 18.43 25.29
CA ASN A 95 -8.07 19.42 25.91
C ASN A 95 -8.71 20.04 27.17
N THR A 96 -10.00 20.40 27.11
CA THR A 96 -10.72 20.99 28.26
C THR A 96 -10.87 20.00 29.43
N VAL A 97 -11.13 18.72 29.15
CA VAL A 97 -11.36 17.71 30.21
C VAL A 97 -10.06 17.14 30.79
N TYR A 98 -8.99 17.05 30.00
CA TYR A 98 -7.77 16.33 30.40
C TYR A 98 -6.48 17.19 30.39
N GLY A 99 -6.51 18.41 29.84
CA GLY A 99 -5.32 19.28 29.70
C GLY A 99 -4.60 19.62 31.01
N ALA A 100 -5.28 19.57 32.15
CA ALA A 100 -4.71 19.78 33.47
C ALA A 100 -4.18 18.50 34.16
N VAL A 101 -4.31 17.32 33.54
CA VAL A 101 -3.87 16.04 34.12
C VAL A 101 -2.36 15.82 33.88
N PRO A 102 -1.54 15.60 34.93
CA PRO A 102 -0.11 15.36 34.76
C PRO A 102 0.19 14.17 33.83
N GLY A 103 0.98 14.43 32.78
CA GLY A 103 1.32 13.45 31.73
C GLY A 103 0.38 13.44 30.52
N PHE A 104 -0.72 14.20 30.56
CA PHE A 104 -1.52 14.46 29.37
C PHE A 104 -0.80 15.41 28.40
N VAL A 105 -1.05 15.25 27.10
CA VAL A 105 -0.52 16.11 26.03
C VAL A 105 -1.71 16.55 25.18
N PRO A 106 -2.01 17.87 25.10
CA PRO A 106 -3.09 18.40 24.28
C PRO A 106 -2.97 18.04 22.80
N ALA A 107 -4.11 17.87 22.14
CA ALA A 107 -4.20 17.91 20.68
C ALA A 107 -4.05 19.36 20.18
N PRO A 108 -3.58 19.59 18.94
CA PRO A 108 -3.82 20.87 18.28
C PRO A 108 -5.33 21.09 18.14
N GLU A 109 -5.80 22.34 18.17
CA GLU A 109 -7.21 22.70 17.97
C GLU A 109 -7.38 23.33 16.58
N ASP A 110 -7.12 22.50 15.56
CA ASP A 110 -7.04 22.88 14.14
C ASP A 110 -8.16 22.28 13.26
N GLY A 111 -8.95 21.35 13.80
CA GLY A 111 -9.98 20.59 13.06
C GLY A 111 -9.41 19.56 12.08
N HIS A 112 -8.14 19.17 12.22
CA HIS A 112 -7.51 18.14 11.40
C HIS A 112 -7.30 16.83 12.18
N THR A 113 -7.78 15.73 11.62
CA THR A 113 -7.50 14.40 12.18
C THR A 113 -6.04 14.03 11.94
N GLY A 114 -5.39 13.40 12.93
CA GLY A 114 -3.95 13.16 12.89
C GLY A 114 -3.44 12.48 14.16
N TRP A 115 -2.18 12.04 14.11
CA TRP A 115 -1.55 11.33 15.23
C TRP A 115 -1.64 12.07 16.58
N PRO A 116 -1.37 13.40 16.69
CA PRO A 116 -1.55 14.13 17.95
C PRO A 116 -2.97 14.02 18.53
N THR A 117 -4.00 14.12 17.68
CA THR A 117 -5.41 13.96 18.06
C THR A 117 -5.69 12.53 18.55
N MET A 118 -5.19 11.50 17.86
CA MET A 118 -5.30 10.10 18.29
C MET A 118 -4.57 9.81 19.60
N PHE A 119 -3.41 10.41 19.81
CA PHE A 119 -2.63 10.27 21.03
C PHE A 119 -3.30 10.96 22.22
N ALA A 120 -3.93 12.13 22.03
CA ALA A 120 -4.73 12.80 23.05
C ALA A 120 -5.93 11.94 23.47
N LEU A 121 -6.71 11.41 22.51
CA LEU A 121 -7.84 10.50 22.80
C LEU A 121 -7.39 9.19 23.45
N THR A 122 -6.22 8.66 23.08
CA THR A 122 -5.63 7.45 23.69
C THR A 122 -5.22 7.72 25.14
N ARG A 123 -4.58 8.85 25.45
CA ARG A 123 -4.28 9.27 26.83
C ARG A 123 -5.54 9.53 27.65
N ALA A 124 -6.56 10.15 27.07
CA ALA A 124 -7.86 10.37 27.73
C ALA A 124 -8.50 9.03 28.15
N LEU A 125 -8.51 8.03 27.26
CA LEU A 125 -8.99 6.68 27.59
C LEU A 125 -8.15 6.06 28.71
N GLN A 126 -6.82 6.18 28.67
CA GLN A 126 -5.95 5.68 29.73
C GLN A 126 -6.27 6.32 31.10
N ILE A 127 -6.58 7.62 31.14
CA ILE A 127 -7.00 8.31 32.36
C ILE A 127 -8.34 7.75 32.88
N GLU A 128 -9.34 7.55 32.01
CA GLU A 128 -10.61 6.92 32.40
C GLU A 128 -10.46 5.46 32.85
N LEU A 129 -9.44 4.75 32.36
CA LEU A 129 -9.07 3.41 32.85
C LEU A 129 -8.38 3.46 34.22
N GLY A 130 -7.68 4.54 34.55
CA GLY A 130 -7.04 4.78 35.85
C GLY A 130 -5.51 4.88 35.81
N LEU A 131 -4.92 5.10 34.63
CA LEU A 131 -3.50 5.39 34.46
C LEU A 131 -3.23 6.89 34.71
N SER A 132 -2.03 7.24 35.17
CA SER A 132 -1.64 8.62 35.46
C SER A 132 -0.14 8.88 35.25
N GLY A 133 0.25 10.14 35.03
CA GLY A 133 1.66 10.54 34.96
C GLY A 133 2.45 9.76 33.91
N SER A 134 3.57 9.14 34.33
CA SER A 134 4.44 8.33 33.48
C SER A 134 3.85 6.99 33.02
N GLN A 135 2.62 6.64 33.44
CA GLN A 135 1.88 5.50 32.90
C GLN A 135 1.16 5.84 31.58
N LEU A 136 1.00 7.13 31.26
CA LEU A 136 0.32 7.59 30.04
C LEU A 136 1.24 7.47 28.83
N SER A 137 0.67 7.08 27.68
CA SER A 137 1.42 6.79 26.46
C SER A 137 0.58 7.03 25.21
N ASP A 138 1.23 7.48 24.14
CA ASP A 138 0.69 7.59 22.78
C ASP A 138 0.17 6.23 22.22
N THR A 139 0.62 5.11 22.80
CA THR A 139 0.30 3.76 22.30
C THR A 139 -0.86 3.10 23.05
N PHE A 140 -1.86 2.61 22.29
CA PHE A 140 -2.86 1.68 22.80
C PHE A 140 -2.24 0.28 22.99
N GLY A 141 -1.48 0.13 24.09
CA GLY A 141 -0.69 -1.05 24.41
C GLY A 141 -1.46 -2.16 25.14
N PRO A 142 -0.77 -3.26 25.52
CA PRO A 142 -1.37 -4.38 26.25
C PRO A 142 -2.01 -3.97 27.58
N THR A 143 -1.43 -3.00 28.30
CA THR A 143 -1.97 -2.47 29.56
C THR A 143 -3.34 -1.81 29.35
N THR A 144 -3.45 -0.93 28.34
CA THR A 144 -4.71 -0.27 27.97
C THR A 144 -5.77 -1.29 27.53
N MET A 145 -5.37 -2.28 26.74
CA MET A 145 -6.25 -3.38 26.28
C MET A 145 -6.77 -4.22 27.45
N SER A 146 -5.89 -4.64 28.37
CA SER A 146 -6.25 -5.43 29.55
C SER A 146 -7.21 -4.67 30.48
N LEU A 147 -6.92 -3.39 30.75
CA LEU A 147 -7.75 -2.56 31.62
C LEU A 147 -9.09 -2.22 30.97
N LEU A 148 -9.16 -1.95 29.67
CA LEU A 148 -10.43 -1.75 28.98
C LEU A 148 -11.30 -3.01 29.03
N THR A 149 -10.70 -4.17 28.73
CA THR A 149 -11.39 -5.47 28.74
C THR A 149 -11.93 -5.82 30.12
N SER A 150 -11.14 -5.63 31.18
CA SER A 150 -11.53 -5.98 32.55
C SER A 150 -12.42 -4.97 33.26
N LYS A 151 -12.28 -3.66 32.97
CA LYS A 151 -13.03 -2.58 33.63
C LYS A 151 -14.39 -2.30 32.95
N PHE A 152 -14.45 -2.37 31.62
CA PHE A 152 -15.64 -1.99 30.86
C PHE A 152 -16.11 -3.03 29.84
N GLY A 153 -15.22 -3.87 29.29
CA GLY A 153 -15.54 -4.82 28.22
C GLY A 153 -16.00 -4.10 26.94
N ASP A 154 -17.01 -4.65 26.26
CA ASP A 154 -17.69 -4.00 25.14
C ASP A 154 -18.31 -2.66 25.55
N ILE A 155 -18.11 -1.62 24.74
CA ILE A 155 -18.64 -0.27 24.94
C ILE A 155 -19.93 -0.06 24.13
N GLY A 156 -20.94 0.48 24.81
CA GLY A 156 -22.30 0.67 24.32
C GLY A 156 -23.15 1.48 25.32
N PRO A 157 -24.48 1.30 25.35
CA PRO A 157 -25.36 1.92 26.33
C PRO A 157 -24.94 1.69 27.79
N GLY A 158 -25.13 2.70 28.65
CA GLY A 158 -24.88 2.62 30.09
C GLY A 158 -23.41 2.62 30.53
N LYS A 159 -22.45 2.89 29.62
CA LYS A 159 -21.03 3.06 29.96
C LYS A 159 -20.76 4.49 30.45
N PRO A 160 -19.61 4.77 31.10
CA PRO A 160 -19.31 6.11 31.61
C PRO A 160 -19.30 7.17 30.51
N GLU A 161 -19.95 8.31 30.78
CA GLU A 161 -20.14 9.44 29.86
C GLU A 161 -18.88 9.84 29.09
N LYS A 162 -17.74 9.94 29.79
CA LYS A 162 -16.46 10.32 29.19
C LYS A 162 -15.89 9.26 28.24
N VAL A 163 -16.09 7.98 28.53
CA VAL A 163 -15.70 6.88 27.63
C VAL A 163 -16.56 6.88 26.37
N ILE A 164 -17.85 7.22 26.50
CA ILE A 164 -18.74 7.44 25.35
C ILE A 164 -18.30 8.67 24.55
N ARG A 165 -17.93 9.79 25.19
CA ARG A 165 -17.40 10.96 24.46
C ARG A 165 -16.08 10.68 23.75
N ILE A 166 -15.15 9.92 24.33
CA ILE A 166 -13.91 9.50 23.64
C ILE A 166 -14.23 8.67 22.39
N LEU A 167 -15.24 7.79 22.48
CA LEU A 167 -15.74 7.03 21.33
C LEU A 167 -16.36 7.96 20.26
N GLN A 168 -17.20 8.91 20.68
CA GLN A 168 -17.82 9.91 19.79
C GLN A 168 -16.76 10.78 19.09
N CYS A 169 -15.75 11.26 19.81
CA CYS A 169 -14.57 11.95 19.25
C CYS A 169 -13.83 11.09 18.22
N GLY A 170 -13.59 9.82 18.54
CA GLY A 170 -12.92 8.87 17.65
C GLY A 170 -13.71 8.60 16.36
N LEU A 171 -15.05 8.58 16.42
CA LEU A 171 -15.89 8.44 15.24
C LEU A 171 -15.68 9.59 14.25
N TYR A 172 -15.75 10.86 14.68
CA TYR A 172 -15.51 12.00 13.76
C TYR A 172 -14.11 11.93 13.15
N CYS A 173 -13.09 11.61 13.96
CA CYS A 173 -11.70 11.52 13.50
C CYS A 173 -11.45 10.40 12.47
N LYS A 174 -12.38 9.43 12.37
CA LYS A 174 -12.43 8.34 11.38
C LYS A 174 -13.42 8.60 10.23
N GLY A 175 -14.11 9.75 10.23
CA GLY A 175 -15.13 10.11 9.22
C GLY A 175 -16.55 9.60 9.49
N TYR A 176 -16.85 9.11 10.69
CA TYR A 176 -18.19 8.63 11.10
C TYR A 176 -18.90 9.64 12.02
N TRP A 177 -20.23 9.56 12.10
CA TRP A 177 -21.01 10.48 12.91
C TRP A 177 -20.98 10.13 14.40
N GLY A 178 -20.34 10.96 15.22
CA GLY A 178 -20.21 10.80 16.67
C GLY A 178 -21.34 11.40 17.51
N ASP A 179 -22.56 11.53 16.98
CA ASP A 179 -23.65 12.29 17.62
C ASP A 179 -23.22 13.76 17.90
N GLN A 180 -23.79 14.46 18.89
CA GLN A 180 -23.42 15.84 19.25
C GLN A 180 -22.49 15.94 20.48
N LEU A 181 -21.50 15.03 20.61
CA LEU A 181 -20.69 14.85 21.84
C LEU A 181 -21.57 14.65 23.11
N SER A 182 -22.73 14.02 22.93
CA SER A 182 -23.81 13.95 23.92
C SER A 182 -23.44 13.24 25.22
N ALA A 183 -22.36 12.43 25.25
CA ALA A 183 -22.11 11.39 26.25
C ALA A 183 -23.15 10.26 26.30
N ILE A 184 -24.18 10.29 25.45
CA ILE A 184 -25.25 9.29 25.40
C ILE A 184 -24.96 8.35 24.23
N TYR A 185 -24.81 7.06 24.51
CA TYR A 185 -24.75 6.03 23.46
C TYR A 185 -26.18 5.75 22.95
N GLY A 186 -26.72 6.70 22.20
CA GLY A 186 -28.00 6.59 21.51
C GLY A 186 -27.87 5.91 20.15
N ASP A 187 -28.99 5.75 19.45
CA ASP A 187 -29.05 5.04 18.16
C ASP A 187 -28.05 5.60 17.13
N ALA A 188 -27.92 6.92 17.01
CA ALA A 188 -26.95 7.55 16.10
C ALA A 188 -25.48 7.11 16.36
N THR A 189 -25.09 6.90 17.62
CA THR A 189 -23.75 6.38 17.95
C THR A 189 -23.65 4.88 17.64
N GLY A 190 -24.71 4.11 17.91
CA GLY A 190 -24.77 2.68 17.60
C GLY A 190 -24.75 2.37 16.10
N ASP A 191 -25.39 3.20 15.27
CA ASP A 191 -25.45 3.02 13.82
C ASP A 191 -24.15 3.40 13.13
N SER A 192 -23.48 4.48 13.55
CA SER A 192 -22.11 4.80 13.13
C SER A 192 -21.12 3.69 13.49
N VAL A 193 -21.27 3.06 14.66
CA VAL A 193 -20.49 1.88 15.04
C VAL A 193 -20.81 0.70 14.13
N ALA A 194 -22.08 0.40 13.85
CA ALA A 194 -22.44 -0.67 12.91
C ALA A 194 -22.03 -0.38 11.46
N GLU A 195 -21.96 0.87 11.02
CA GLU A 195 -21.34 1.27 9.75
C GLU A 195 -19.84 1.01 9.76
N MET A 196 -19.10 1.49 10.77
CA MET A 196 -17.66 1.23 10.89
C MET A 196 -17.35 -0.27 10.92
N ARG A 197 -18.15 -1.10 11.61
CA ARG A 197 -18.00 -2.56 11.63
C ARG A 197 -18.15 -3.20 10.25
N ARG A 198 -19.20 -2.84 9.50
CA ARG A 198 -19.41 -3.29 8.12
C ARG A 198 -18.26 -2.85 7.22
N ASN A 199 -17.75 -1.65 7.43
CA ASN A 199 -16.59 -1.10 6.74
C ASN A 199 -15.27 -1.82 7.09
N MET A 200 -15.09 -2.26 8.34
CA MET A 200 -14.00 -3.17 8.75
C MET A 200 -14.11 -4.58 8.16
N GLY A 201 -15.31 -5.00 7.73
CA GLY A 201 -15.57 -6.29 7.09
C GLY A 201 -16.51 -7.23 7.86
N PHE A 202 -17.02 -6.81 9.01
CA PHE A 202 -17.91 -7.65 9.83
C PHE A 202 -19.33 -7.69 9.27
N THR A 203 -19.92 -8.88 9.25
CA THR A 203 -21.30 -9.14 8.79
C THR A 203 -22.32 -9.21 9.92
N ASP A 204 -21.88 -9.07 11.18
CA ASP A 204 -22.76 -9.01 12.35
C ASP A 204 -23.50 -7.66 12.48
N SER A 205 -24.60 -7.66 13.24
CA SER A 205 -25.42 -6.48 13.53
C SER A 205 -25.10 -5.82 14.88
N ARG A 206 -23.91 -6.05 15.45
CA ARG A 206 -23.56 -5.58 16.81
C ARG A 206 -23.40 -4.04 16.81
N ARG A 207 -24.24 -3.34 17.58
CA ARG A 207 -24.15 -1.88 17.81
C ARG A 207 -23.35 -1.54 19.08
N THR A 208 -22.18 -2.17 19.23
CA THR A 208 -21.20 -1.95 20.32
C THR A 208 -19.76 -2.14 19.79
N LEU A 209 -18.77 -1.56 20.49
CA LEU A 209 -17.34 -1.75 20.20
C LEU A 209 -16.69 -2.61 21.29
N SER A 210 -16.07 -3.71 20.90
CA SER A 210 -15.16 -4.47 21.76
C SER A 210 -13.89 -3.69 22.07
N PRO A 211 -13.08 -4.12 23.06
CA PRO A 211 -11.76 -3.52 23.32
C PRO A 211 -10.82 -3.51 22.10
N LYS A 212 -10.91 -4.49 21.18
CA LYS A 212 -10.16 -4.50 19.92
C LYS A 212 -10.64 -3.43 18.95
N GLU A 213 -11.95 -3.24 18.85
CA GLU A 213 -12.59 -2.30 17.91
C GLU A 213 -12.48 -0.85 18.43
N PHE A 214 -12.48 -0.65 19.74
CA PHE A 214 -12.15 0.64 20.36
C PHE A 214 -10.67 0.99 20.15
N LYS A 215 -9.76 0.01 20.21
CA LYS A 215 -8.36 0.24 19.80
C LYS A 215 -8.26 0.66 18.34
N ALA A 216 -8.98 -0.03 17.45
CA ALA A 216 -9.04 0.28 16.02
C ALA A 216 -9.60 1.70 15.75
N LEU A 217 -10.57 2.15 16.56
CA LEU A 217 -11.12 3.52 16.52
C LEU A 217 -10.07 4.61 16.82
N LEU A 218 -9.03 4.33 17.62
CA LEU A 218 -8.03 5.32 18.06
C LEU A 218 -6.67 5.19 17.33
N THR A 219 -6.67 4.76 16.07
CA THR A 219 -5.51 4.78 15.17
C THR A 219 -5.76 5.67 13.95
N MET A 220 -4.74 5.89 13.11
CA MET A 220 -4.92 6.53 11.79
C MET A 220 -5.45 5.58 10.69
N ASP A 221 -5.77 4.31 11.00
CA ASP A 221 -6.21 3.33 10.00
C ASP A 221 -7.57 3.70 9.39
N ALA A 222 -7.65 3.80 8.06
CA ALA A 222 -8.92 4.02 7.37
C ALA A 222 -9.71 2.72 7.20
N TYR A 223 -11.04 2.80 7.35
CA TYR A 223 -11.96 1.69 7.10
C TYR A 223 -12.85 1.90 5.86
N VAL A 224 -12.49 2.85 5.00
CA VAL A 224 -13.05 3.10 3.67
C VAL A 224 -11.90 3.13 2.66
N VAL A 225 -12.17 2.86 1.37
CA VAL A 225 -11.14 3.03 0.32
C VAL A 225 -10.65 4.48 0.34
N VAL A 226 -9.34 4.68 0.42
CA VAL A 226 -8.71 6.00 0.35
C VAL A 226 -8.16 6.27 -1.06
N GLU A 227 -7.54 7.43 -1.27
CA GLU A 227 -6.95 7.78 -2.57
C GLU A 227 -5.99 6.69 -3.07
N ASN A 228 -6.10 6.34 -4.35
CA ASN A 228 -5.40 5.26 -5.04
C ASN A 228 -5.51 3.85 -4.39
N GLY A 229 -6.44 3.65 -3.44
CA GLY A 229 -6.73 2.34 -2.85
C GLY A 229 -7.56 1.44 -3.77
N SER A 230 -7.27 0.14 -3.77
CA SER A 230 -8.02 -0.87 -4.55
C SER A 230 -9.19 -1.46 -3.77
N THR A 231 -10.37 -1.51 -4.40
CA THR A 231 -11.55 -2.23 -3.89
C THR A 231 -11.30 -3.73 -3.76
N THR A 232 -10.47 -4.31 -4.63
CA THR A 232 -10.05 -5.72 -4.60
C THR A 232 -9.11 -5.99 -3.42
N VAL A 233 -8.17 -5.08 -3.12
CA VAL A 233 -7.35 -5.16 -1.88
C VAL A 233 -8.23 -5.00 -0.63
N ARG A 234 -9.21 -4.09 -0.65
CA ARG A 234 -10.17 -3.91 0.43
C ARG A 234 -10.98 -5.17 0.75
N SER A 235 -11.45 -5.91 -0.24
CA SER A 235 -12.24 -7.13 0.04
C SER A 235 -11.40 -8.19 0.75
N VAL A 236 -10.12 -8.32 0.40
CA VAL A 236 -9.15 -9.18 1.11
C VAL A 236 -8.92 -8.67 2.54
N GLN A 237 -8.70 -7.36 2.74
CA GLN A 237 -8.54 -6.78 4.09
C GLN A 237 -9.77 -7.01 4.97
N GLN A 238 -10.98 -6.85 4.41
CA GLN A 238 -12.25 -7.11 5.09
C GLN A 238 -12.42 -8.60 5.45
N TRP A 239 -12.07 -9.51 4.54
CA TRP A 239 -12.06 -10.95 4.80
C TRP A 239 -11.05 -11.31 5.90
N MET A 240 -9.83 -10.75 5.87
CA MET A 240 -8.83 -10.97 6.92
C MET A 240 -9.33 -10.50 8.29
N ASN A 241 -9.93 -9.30 8.35
CA ASN A 241 -10.55 -8.79 9.58
C ASN A 241 -11.62 -9.75 10.10
N ASN A 242 -12.58 -10.16 9.26
CA ASN A 242 -13.65 -11.05 9.68
C ASN A 242 -13.15 -12.45 10.09
N SER A 243 -12.21 -13.05 9.34
CA SER A 243 -11.71 -14.41 9.56
C SER A 243 -10.76 -14.54 10.76
N PHE A 244 -9.96 -13.52 11.07
CA PHE A 244 -8.95 -13.60 12.16
C PHE A 244 -9.32 -12.79 13.41
N TYR A 245 -10.46 -12.09 13.45
CA TYR A 245 -10.84 -11.25 14.60
C TYR A 245 -10.86 -11.97 15.97
N SER A 246 -11.19 -13.26 16.02
CA SER A 246 -11.16 -14.07 17.26
C SER A 246 -9.74 -14.33 17.77
N GLU A 247 -8.72 -14.28 16.91
CA GLU A 247 -7.35 -14.63 17.27
C GLU A 247 -6.74 -13.64 18.27
N SER A 248 -6.16 -14.14 19.36
CA SER A 248 -5.61 -13.29 20.44
C SER A 248 -4.49 -12.35 19.96
N TRP A 249 -3.83 -12.70 18.86
CA TRP A 249 -2.75 -11.92 18.25
C TRP A 249 -3.21 -10.90 17.20
N PHE A 250 -4.41 -11.06 16.64
CA PHE A 250 -4.89 -10.24 15.53
C PHE A 250 -5.57 -8.98 16.05
N PHE A 251 -5.14 -7.82 15.55
CA PHE A 251 -5.84 -6.55 15.67
C PHE A 251 -6.34 -6.13 14.30
N ILE A 252 -7.47 -5.43 14.26
CA ILE A 252 -8.14 -5.01 13.04
C ILE A 252 -7.17 -4.17 12.19
N ILE A 253 -6.91 -4.64 10.97
CA ILE A 253 -6.11 -3.94 9.97
C ILE A 253 -6.98 -2.89 9.24
N PRO A 254 -6.38 -1.83 8.66
CA PRO A 254 -7.10 -0.95 7.76
C PRO A 254 -7.79 -1.73 6.62
N THR A 255 -8.90 -1.17 6.13
CA THR A 255 -9.59 -1.65 4.92
C THR A 255 -9.49 -0.60 3.80
N ASP A 256 -8.38 0.13 3.82
CA ASP A 256 -8.06 1.31 3.00
C ASP A 256 -7.84 1.03 1.51
N GLY A 257 -7.73 -0.24 1.12
CA GLY A 257 -7.38 -0.66 -0.24
C GLY A 257 -5.88 -0.69 -0.53
N HIS A 258 -5.02 -0.59 0.48
CA HIS A 258 -3.56 -0.59 0.35
C HIS A 258 -2.90 -1.79 1.05
N SER A 259 -1.94 -2.45 0.39
CA SER A 259 -1.06 -3.43 1.06
C SER A 259 -0.07 -2.68 1.98
N SER A 260 -0.51 -2.38 3.20
CA SER A 260 0.33 -1.76 4.23
C SER A 260 1.17 -2.81 4.96
N ARG A 261 2.29 -2.38 5.57
CA ARG A 261 3.23 -3.25 6.30
C ARG A 261 2.55 -4.19 7.29
N ASP A 262 1.51 -3.73 7.99
CA ASP A 262 0.84 -4.55 9.00
C ASP A 262 -0.26 -5.46 8.40
N VAL A 263 -0.80 -5.11 7.22
CA VAL A 263 -1.59 -6.03 6.37
C VAL A 263 -0.69 -7.17 5.87
N SER A 264 0.51 -6.87 5.36
CA SER A 264 1.46 -7.88 4.86
C SER A 264 1.94 -8.82 5.99
N LYS A 265 2.24 -8.29 7.19
CA LYS A 265 2.54 -9.12 8.36
C LYS A 265 1.37 -10.03 8.76
N ALA A 266 0.14 -9.52 8.73
CA ALA A 266 -1.03 -10.31 9.04
C ALA A 266 -1.18 -11.47 8.04
N LEU A 267 -0.95 -11.22 6.74
CA LEU A 267 -0.95 -12.27 5.71
C LEU A 267 0.12 -13.34 5.98
N ILE A 268 1.36 -12.93 6.25
CA ILE A 268 2.46 -13.87 6.58
C ILE A 268 2.13 -14.66 7.85
N ARG A 269 1.48 -14.05 8.84
CA ARG A 269 1.13 -14.70 10.11
C ARG A 269 -0.02 -15.70 9.97
N SER A 270 -1.05 -15.36 9.21
CA SER A 270 -2.13 -16.29 8.85
C SER A 270 -1.59 -17.46 8.02
N LEU A 271 -0.65 -17.22 7.10
CA LEU A 271 0.08 -18.30 6.42
C LEU A 271 0.87 -19.17 7.40
N GLN A 272 1.59 -18.60 8.36
CA GLN A 272 2.29 -19.39 9.37
C GLN A 272 1.34 -20.32 10.18
N MET A 273 0.09 -19.92 10.38
CA MET A 273 -0.93 -20.78 11.01
C MET A 273 -1.46 -21.88 10.06
N GLU A 274 -1.72 -21.57 8.79
CA GLU A 274 -2.07 -22.55 7.73
C GLU A 274 -0.93 -23.56 7.44
N LEU A 275 0.31 -23.16 7.71
CA LEU A 275 1.50 -24.01 7.71
C LEU A 275 1.74 -24.74 9.05
N ALA A 276 0.85 -24.58 10.05
CA ALA A 276 0.93 -25.13 11.40
C ALA A 276 2.24 -24.84 12.15
N ILE A 277 2.86 -23.67 11.91
CA ILE A 277 4.16 -23.29 12.48
C ILE A 277 3.99 -22.79 13.93
N PRO A 278 4.63 -23.44 14.92
CA PRO A 278 4.60 -22.96 16.31
C PRO A 278 5.22 -21.56 16.43
N GLY A 279 4.57 -20.68 17.21
CA GLY A 279 5.08 -19.33 17.45
C GLY A 279 4.94 -18.37 16.26
N ALA A 280 3.95 -18.59 15.38
CA ALA A 280 3.59 -17.69 14.28
C ALA A 280 3.61 -16.21 14.72
N ASN A 281 4.34 -15.38 13.98
CA ASN A 281 4.78 -14.03 14.36
C ASN A 281 4.72 -12.98 13.23
N GLY A 282 4.46 -13.37 11.98
CA GLY A 282 4.43 -12.47 10.82
C GLY A 282 5.79 -12.21 10.15
N THR A 283 6.86 -12.90 10.56
CA THR A 283 8.20 -12.79 9.96
C THR A 283 8.49 -14.00 9.07
N PHE A 284 8.74 -13.78 7.77
CA PHE A 284 8.99 -14.82 6.77
C PHE A 284 10.42 -15.40 6.86
N GLY A 285 10.73 -16.03 7.99
CA GLY A 285 12.04 -16.61 8.30
C GLY A 285 12.24 -18.05 7.80
N PRO A 286 13.38 -18.68 8.14
CA PRO A 286 13.74 -20.03 7.67
C PRO A 286 12.68 -21.11 7.94
N ALA A 287 11.99 -21.07 9.09
CA ALA A 287 10.91 -22.01 9.40
C ALA A 287 9.71 -21.87 8.45
N THR A 288 9.32 -20.64 8.09
CA THR A 288 8.25 -20.37 7.13
C THR A 288 8.65 -20.80 5.72
N ARG A 289 9.90 -20.53 5.32
CA ARG A 289 10.45 -20.99 4.04
C ARG A 289 10.47 -22.52 3.93
N ALA A 290 10.96 -23.21 4.95
CA ALA A 290 11.04 -24.67 4.98
C ALA A 290 9.65 -25.34 4.94
N ALA A 291 8.70 -24.85 5.75
CA ALA A 291 7.32 -25.37 5.77
C ALA A 291 6.58 -25.12 4.44
N LEU A 292 6.84 -23.98 3.78
CA LEU A 292 6.23 -23.63 2.50
C LEU A 292 6.85 -24.43 1.34
N ALA A 293 8.16 -24.66 1.36
CA ALA A 293 8.84 -25.54 0.40
C ALA A 293 8.41 -27.02 0.53
N ALA A 294 7.87 -27.42 1.68
CA ALA A 294 7.32 -28.76 1.92
C ALA A 294 5.83 -28.92 1.52
N LYS A 295 5.10 -27.82 1.24
CA LYS A 295 3.72 -27.91 0.73
C LYS A 295 3.73 -28.24 -0.78
N PRO A 296 2.74 -28.99 -1.29
CA PRO A 296 2.51 -29.10 -2.73
C PRO A 296 2.28 -27.72 -3.37
N LYS A 297 2.85 -27.50 -4.55
CA LYS A 297 2.60 -26.29 -5.34
C LYS A 297 1.14 -26.20 -5.76
N LEU A 298 0.58 -24.98 -5.82
CA LEU A 298 -0.79 -24.76 -6.29
C LEU A 298 -0.88 -24.94 -7.81
N THR A 299 -1.89 -25.67 -8.28
CA THR A 299 -2.12 -25.96 -9.71
C THR A 299 -3.56 -25.66 -10.09
N VAL A 300 -3.88 -25.62 -11.39
CA VAL A 300 -5.27 -25.47 -11.85
C VAL A 300 -6.16 -26.54 -11.19
N SER A 301 -7.32 -26.12 -10.68
CA SER A 301 -8.27 -26.92 -9.90
C SER A 301 -7.81 -27.28 -8.47
N THR A 302 -6.72 -26.73 -7.95
CA THR A 302 -6.48 -26.74 -6.49
C THR A 302 -7.43 -25.74 -5.82
N SER A 303 -8.17 -26.17 -4.80
CA SER A 303 -9.10 -25.33 -4.06
C SER A 303 -9.01 -25.56 -2.55
N ASP A 304 -9.39 -24.54 -1.78
CA ASP A 304 -9.48 -24.60 -0.33
C ASP A 304 -10.57 -25.57 0.14
N THR A 305 -10.21 -26.45 1.08
CA THR A 305 -11.06 -27.55 1.56
C THR A 305 -10.79 -27.84 3.04
N GLY A 306 -11.79 -28.39 3.74
CA GLY A 306 -11.63 -28.85 5.14
C GLY A 306 -11.30 -27.77 6.17
N GLY A 307 -11.49 -26.48 5.85
CA GLY A 307 -11.08 -25.35 6.69
C GLY A 307 -9.70 -24.77 6.40
N SER A 308 -8.96 -25.33 5.43
CA SER A 308 -7.76 -24.70 4.86
C SER A 308 -8.14 -23.41 4.13
N ILE A 309 -7.24 -22.43 4.14
CA ILE A 309 -7.33 -21.13 3.46
C ILE A 309 -6.09 -20.86 2.59
N PHE A 310 -5.33 -21.90 2.24
CA PHE A 310 -4.03 -21.80 1.56
C PHE A 310 -4.11 -21.15 0.18
N VAL A 311 -5.21 -21.36 -0.56
CA VAL A 311 -5.47 -20.72 -1.85
C VAL A 311 -5.92 -19.28 -1.69
N HIS A 312 -6.81 -18.96 -0.74
CA HIS A 312 -7.14 -17.56 -0.41
C HIS A 312 -5.87 -16.78 -0.01
N LEU A 313 -4.97 -17.35 0.79
CA LEU A 313 -3.71 -16.69 1.18
C LEU A 313 -2.78 -16.45 -0.02
N PHE A 314 -2.78 -17.34 -1.03
CA PHE A 314 -2.07 -17.10 -2.28
C PHE A 314 -2.73 -16.00 -3.13
N GLN A 315 -4.06 -16.02 -3.23
CA GLN A 315 -4.83 -15.02 -3.96
C GLN A 315 -4.66 -13.62 -3.35
N ALA A 316 -4.66 -13.52 -2.01
CA ALA A 316 -4.31 -12.31 -1.27
C ALA A 316 -2.92 -11.80 -1.64
N GLY A 317 -1.91 -12.69 -1.70
CA GLY A 317 -0.57 -12.35 -2.16
C GLY A 317 -0.56 -11.74 -3.57
N MET A 318 -1.21 -12.39 -4.54
CA MET A 318 -1.33 -11.88 -5.92
C MET A 318 -2.01 -10.51 -5.99
N ILE A 319 -3.14 -10.35 -5.29
CA ILE A 319 -3.93 -9.09 -5.24
C ILE A 319 -3.13 -7.96 -4.59
N PHE A 320 -2.37 -8.25 -3.53
CA PHE A 320 -1.49 -7.27 -2.88
C PHE A 320 -0.27 -6.89 -3.74
N ASN A 321 0.07 -7.70 -4.75
CA ASN A 321 1.07 -7.40 -5.78
C ASN A 321 0.43 -6.81 -7.07
N LEU A 322 -0.81 -6.31 -6.98
CA LEU A 322 -1.56 -5.66 -8.07
C LEU A 322 -2.01 -6.59 -9.23
N TYR A 323 -1.99 -7.91 -9.05
CA TYR A 323 -2.55 -8.85 -10.03
C TYR A 323 -4.02 -9.12 -9.72
N GLU A 324 -4.92 -8.46 -10.44
CA GLU A 324 -6.36 -8.67 -10.29
C GLU A 324 -6.79 -10.08 -10.74
N ILE A 325 -7.35 -10.82 -9.78
CA ILE A 325 -7.87 -12.19 -9.92
C ILE A 325 -9.11 -12.34 -9.01
N SER A 326 -9.83 -13.45 -9.15
CA SER A 326 -10.86 -13.81 -8.18
C SER A 326 -10.27 -14.14 -6.81
N PHE A 327 -11.05 -13.83 -5.77
CA PHE A 327 -10.76 -14.14 -4.37
C PHE A 327 -11.86 -15.09 -3.87
N ASP A 328 -11.65 -16.37 -4.14
CA ASP A 328 -12.67 -17.43 -4.10
C ASP A 328 -12.14 -18.79 -3.59
N GLY A 329 -10.88 -18.84 -3.15
CA GLY A 329 -10.22 -20.06 -2.69
C GLY A 329 -9.97 -21.10 -3.79
N THR A 330 -10.05 -20.73 -5.06
CA THR A 330 -9.88 -21.64 -6.21
C THR A 330 -8.77 -21.17 -7.15
N PHE A 331 -7.72 -21.97 -7.31
CA PHE A 331 -6.67 -21.73 -8.28
C PHE A 331 -7.19 -22.10 -9.68
N SER A 332 -7.88 -21.15 -10.31
CA SER A 332 -8.47 -21.30 -11.64
C SER A 332 -7.43 -21.17 -12.75
N GLN A 333 -7.83 -21.42 -14.00
CA GLN A 333 -6.99 -21.14 -15.17
C GLN A 333 -6.60 -19.65 -15.23
N THR A 334 -7.52 -18.73 -14.94
CA THR A 334 -7.26 -17.29 -14.87
C THR A 334 -6.19 -16.93 -13.84
N VAL A 335 -6.21 -17.57 -12.66
CA VAL A 335 -5.15 -17.43 -11.65
C VAL A 335 -3.83 -17.95 -12.20
N SER A 336 -3.83 -19.13 -12.83
CA SER A 336 -2.64 -19.72 -13.46
C SER A 336 -2.00 -18.81 -14.50
N ASP A 337 -2.81 -18.10 -15.31
CA ASP A 337 -2.32 -17.17 -16.33
C ASP A 337 -1.79 -15.86 -15.75
N GLN A 338 -2.41 -15.31 -14.69
CA GLN A 338 -1.81 -14.17 -13.98
C GLN A 338 -0.52 -14.55 -13.24
N VAL A 339 -0.41 -15.78 -12.74
CA VAL A 339 0.85 -16.31 -12.20
C VAL A 339 1.93 -16.42 -13.28
N ARG A 340 1.59 -16.73 -14.54
CA ARG A 340 2.56 -16.67 -15.66
C ARG A 340 3.06 -15.24 -15.89
N ASN A 341 2.16 -14.25 -15.85
CA ASN A 341 2.53 -12.83 -15.99
C ASN A 341 3.49 -12.38 -14.89
N PHE A 342 3.16 -12.68 -13.62
CA PHE A 342 4.01 -12.38 -12.45
C PHE A 342 5.38 -13.08 -12.52
N GLN A 343 5.40 -14.38 -12.86
CA GLN A 343 6.63 -15.14 -13.06
C GLN A 343 7.48 -14.56 -14.20
N GLN A 344 6.86 -14.15 -15.30
CA GLN A 344 7.57 -13.54 -16.44
C GLN A 344 8.17 -12.18 -16.08
N PHE A 345 7.43 -11.34 -15.34
CA PHE A 345 7.88 -10.04 -14.86
C PHE A 345 9.13 -10.15 -13.97
N LEU A 346 9.09 -11.05 -12.99
CA LEU A 346 10.20 -11.29 -12.05
C LEU A 346 11.38 -12.13 -12.63
N ALA A 347 11.27 -12.60 -13.88
CA ALA A 347 12.16 -13.59 -14.48
C ALA A 347 12.32 -14.86 -13.61
N LEU A 348 11.20 -15.38 -13.09
CA LEU A 348 11.08 -16.73 -12.53
C LEU A 348 10.85 -17.78 -13.63
N PRO A 349 11.02 -19.08 -13.35
CA PRO A 349 10.65 -20.15 -14.29
C PRO A 349 9.14 -20.14 -14.58
N VAL A 350 8.73 -19.58 -15.72
CA VAL A 350 7.31 -19.42 -16.09
C VAL A 350 6.62 -20.78 -16.26
N ASN A 351 5.73 -21.10 -15.33
CA ASN A 351 4.98 -22.36 -15.27
C ASN A 351 3.48 -22.16 -14.95
N GLY A 352 3.09 -21.05 -14.32
CA GLY A 352 1.71 -20.75 -13.92
C GLY A 352 1.20 -21.56 -12.74
N THR A 353 2.09 -22.02 -11.86
CA THR A 353 1.77 -22.76 -10.63
C THR A 353 2.28 -21.98 -9.42
N GLY A 354 1.52 -22.00 -8.31
CA GLY A 354 1.93 -21.37 -7.04
C GLY A 354 3.01 -22.20 -6.35
N ASP A 355 4.23 -22.13 -6.88
CA ASP A 355 5.42 -22.79 -6.35
C ASP A 355 6.15 -21.95 -5.29
N TYR A 356 7.17 -22.54 -4.66
CA TYR A 356 7.92 -21.90 -3.57
C TYR A 356 8.56 -20.55 -3.97
N GLN A 357 9.11 -20.42 -5.18
CA GLN A 357 9.74 -19.16 -5.60
C GLN A 357 8.69 -18.07 -5.85
N THR A 358 7.58 -18.45 -6.48
CA THR A 358 6.40 -17.58 -6.67
C THR A 358 5.87 -17.09 -5.33
N TRP A 359 5.62 -18.02 -4.39
CA TRP A 359 5.20 -17.72 -3.03
C TRP A 359 6.15 -16.78 -2.29
N CYS A 360 7.47 -17.02 -2.35
CA CYS A 360 8.43 -16.16 -1.69
C CYS A 360 8.40 -14.73 -2.25
N SER A 361 8.39 -14.58 -3.57
CA SER A 361 8.33 -13.26 -4.21
C SER A 361 7.03 -12.50 -3.97
N LEU A 362 5.90 -13.18 -3.71
CA LEU A 362 4.64 -12.51 -3.34
C LEU A 362 4.63 -11.96 -1.90
N LEU A 363 5.48 -12.52 -1.00
CA LEU A 363 5.42 -12.29 0.44
C LEU A 363 6.62 -11.52 0.99
N VAL A 364 7.77 -11.59 0.34
CA VAL A 364 8.97 -10.83 0.67
C VAL A 364 9.69 -10.40 -0.60
N SER A 365 10.11 -9.14 -0.62
CA SER A 365 10.81 -8.52 -1.76
C SER A 365 12.12 -9.24 -2.12
N ASN A 366 12.89 -9.71 -1.13
CA ASN A 366 14.08 -10.53 -1.39
C ASN A 366 13.79 -11.94 -1.95
N GLY A 367 12.52 -12.29 -2.16
CA GLY A 367 12.07 -13.50 -2.85
C GLY A 367 12.67 -14.78 -2.27
N ASP A 368 13.07 -15.70 -3.15
CA ASP A 368 13.92 -16.83 -2.81
C ASP A 368 15.40 -16.45 -2.93
N PRO A 369 16.17 -16.34 -1.82
CA PRO A 369 17.57 -15.93 -1.86
C PRO A 369 18.49 -16.97 -2.52
N GLU A 370 18.06 -18.22 -2.62
CA GLU A 370 18.79 -19.30 -3.30
C GLU A 370 18.53 -19.32 -4.82
N ARG A 371 17.69 -18.40 -5.35
CA ARG A 371 17.41 -18.28 -6.78
C ARG A 371 18.66 -17.83 -7.54
N ARG A 372 19.30 -18.78 -8.23
CA ARG A 372 20.48 -18.52 -9.08
C ARG A 372 20.15 -17.58 -10.24
N GLY A 373 20.72 -16.37 -10.20
CA GLY A 373 20.68 -15.42 -11.31
C GLY A 373 21.67 -15.74 -12.43
N ALA A 374 21.45 -15.14 -13.61
CA ALA A 374 22.39 -15.19 -14.74
C ALA A 374 23.41 -14.01 -14.74
N ALA A 375 23.30 -13.12 -13.76
CA ALA A 375 24.15 -11.96 -13.55
C ALA A 375 24.62 -11.88 -12.09
N PHE A 376 25.71 -11.16 -11.86
CA PHE A 376 26.22 -10.76 -10.54
C PHE A 376 26.70 -9.31 -10.65
N ASP A 377 26.75 -8.58 -9.53
CA ASP A 377 27.66 -7.43 -9.39
C ASP A 377 28.77 -7.77 -8.38
N CYS A 378 29.82 -6.95 -8.34
CA CYS A 378 30.73 -6.93 -7.20
C CYS A 378 31.55 -5.65 -7.12
N VAL A 379 31.97 -5.30 -5.90
CA VAL A 379 32.98 -4.26 -5.67
C VAL A 379 34.39 -4.73 -6.08
N THR A 380 34.77 -5.95 -5.71
CA THR A 380 36.10 -6.52 -5.97
C THR A 380 36.35 -6.87 -7.44
N GLU A 381 37.61 -6.82 -7.87
CA GLU A 381 38.04 -7.10 -9.25
C GLU A 381 37.71 -8.53 -9.73
N VAL A 382 37.28 -8.65 -10.99
CA VAL A 382 37.02 -9.90 -11.70
C VAL A 382 38.27 -10.36 -12.46
N THR A 383 39.24 -10.89 -11.71
CA THR A 383 40.47 -11.49 -12.26
C THR A 383 40.17 -12.70 -13.16
N ALA A 384 41.12 -13.11 -14.02
CA ALA A 384 40.90 -14.17 -15.02
C ALA A 384 40.43 -15.51 -14.42
N ALA A 385 40.98 -15.89 -13.25
CA ALA A 385 40.54 -17.08 -12.51
C ALA A 385 39.09 -16.95 -12.01
N ARG A 386 38.72 -15.77 -11.50
CA ARG A 386 37.36 -15.46 -11.03
C ARG A 386 36.37 -15.37 -12.19
N ALA A 387 36.77 -14.79 -13.32
CA ALA A 387 35.97 -14.75 -14.55
C ALA A 387 35.63 -16.17 -15.05
N THR A 388 36.63 -17.06 -15.07
CA THR A 388 36.49 -18.47 -15.43
C THR A 388 35.53 -19.20 -14.48
N ALA A 389 35.69 -19.01 -13.17
CA ALA A 389 34.85 -19.62 -12.16
C ALA A 389 33.39 -19.15 -12.25
N LEU A 390 33.16 -17.84 -12.45
CA LEU A 390 31.80 -17.27 -12.57
C LEU A 390 31.11 -17.72 -13.87
N PHE A 391 31.83 -17.75 -15.00
CA PHE A 391 31.27 -18.28 -16.25
C PHE A 391 30.94 -19.77 -16.13
N SER A 392 31.81 -20.57 -15.51
CA SER A 392 31.56 -21.99 -15.22
C SER A 392 30.36 -22.18 -14.27
N ALA A 393 30.15 -21.26 -13.32
CA ALA A 393 28.99 -21.23 -12.42
C ALA A 393 27.68 -20.76 -13.08
N GLY A 394 27.70 -20.43 -14.39
CA GLY A 394 26.51 -20.07 -15.18
C GLY A 394 26.29 -18.56 -15.35
N TYR A 395 27.09 -17.69 -14.73
CA TYR A 395 26.95 -16.25 -14.89
C TYR A 395 27.38 -15.80 -16.30
N ARG A 396 26.64 -14.84 -16.87
CA ARG A 396 26.85 -14.32 -18.24
C ARG A 396 26.93 -12.79 -18.30
N VAL A 397 26.71 -12.11 -17.19
CA VAL A 397 26.77 -10.65 -17.10
C VAL A 397 27.39 -10.23 -15.75
N ALA A 398 28.32 -9.28 -15.80
CA ALA A 398 28.96 -8.66 -14.63
C ALA A 398 28.51 -7.20 -14.46
N GLY A 399 28.02 -6.84 -13.28
CA GLY A 399 27.83 -5.46 -12.84
C GLY A 399 29.11 -4.95 -12.19
N ARG A 400 29.66 -3.84 -12.68
CA ARG A 400 30.91 -3.26 -12.15
C ARG A 400 30.82 -1.75 -12.03
N TYR A 401 31.39 -1.23 -10.94
CA TYR A 401 31.25 0.17 -10.56
C TYR A 401 32.20 1.06 -11.39
N LEU A 402 31.69 2.21 -11.84
CA LEU A 402 32.46 3.20 -12.59
C LEU A 402 33.41 4.03 -11.72
N SER A 403 33.21 4.07 -10.41
CA SER A 403 33.95 4.96 -9.51
C SER A 403 34.03 4.42 -8.09
N ASN A 404 35.14 4.69 -7.41
CA ASN A 404 35.27 4.53 -5.97
C ASN A 404 34.37 5.55 -5.24
N VAL A 405 34.10 5.30 -3.95
CA VAL A 405 33.47 6.31 -3.09
C VAL A 405 34.54 7.34 -2.69
N PRO A 406 34.33 8.66 -2.93
CA PRO A 406 35.25 9.69 -2.48
C PRO A 406 35.58 9.57 -1.00
N ASP A 407 36.81 9.93 -0.63
CA ASP A 407 37.28 9.98 0.75
C ASP A 407 37.13 8.67 1.56
N SER A 408 37.15 7.52 0.86
CA SER A 408 37.07 6.18 1.45
C SER A 408 38.15 5.22 0.94
N SER A 409 38.35 4.12 1.66
CA SER A 409 39.17 2.98 1.23
C SER A 409 38.41 1.94 0.39
N LEU A 410 37.16 2.21 0.00
CA LEU A 410 36.34 1.27 -0.80
C LEU A 410 36.75 1.29 -2.28
N ASP A 411 37.69 0.40 -2.59
CA ASP A 411 38.23 0.21 -3.92
C ASP A 411 37.33 -0.69 -4.79
N LYS A 412 36.22 -0.12 -5.26
CA LYS A 412 35.15 -0.80 -5.99
C LYS A 412 35.15 -0.62 -7.51
N GLN A 413 35.91 0.34 -8.04
CA GLN A 413 35.86 0.70 -9.47
C GLN A 413 36.48 -0.35 -10.39
N ILE A 414 36.17 -0.24 -11.69
CA ILE A 414 36.75 -1.09 -12.75
C ILE A 414 38.28 -0.93 -12.81
N LYS A 415 38.99 -2.03 -12.98
CA LYS A 415 40.46 -2.08 -13.01
C LYS A 415 41.05 -2.10 -14.44
N PRO A 416 42.30 -1.64 -14.64
CA PRO A 416 42.98 -1.75 -15.93
C PRO A 416 43.01 -3.20 -16.42
N GLY A 417 42.50 -3.47 -17.63
CA GLY A 417 42.41 -4.82 -18.20
C GLY A 417 41.25 -5.70 -17.69
N GLU A 418 40.48 -5.26 -16.69
CA GLU A 418 39.37 -6.04 -16.14
C GLU A 418 38.25 -6.25 -17.16
N LEU A 419 37.86 -5.22 -17.91
CA LEU A 419 36.82 -5.35 -18.94
C LEU A 419 37.25 -6.34 -20.04
N ALA A 420 38.51 -6.31 -20.48
CA ALA A 420 39.06 -7.28 -21.42
C ALA A 420 39.05 -8.71 -20.83
N THR A 421 39.27 -8.85 -19.53
CA THR A 421 39.21 -10.13 -18.81
C THR A 421 37.78 -10.68 -18.75
N ILE A 422 36.78 -9.85 -18.43
CA ILE A 422 35.36 -10.24 -18.38
C ILE A 422 34.84 -10.60 -19.78
N LEU A 423 35.13 -9.75 -20.78
CA LEU A 423 34.71 -9.96 -22.17
C LEU A 423 35.40 -11.18 -22.80
N GLY A 424 36.69 -11.38 -22.53
CA GLY A 424 37.46 -12.54 -22.98
C GLY A 424 36.96 -13.87 -22.38
N ALA A 425 36.35 -13.83 -21.19
CA ALA A 425 35.65 -14.97 -20.59
C ALA A 425 34.23 -15.19 -21.15
N GLY A 426 33.81 -14.46 -22.18
CA GLY A 426 32.50 -14.61 -22.81
C GLY A 426 31.32 -14.01 -22.02
N MET A 427 31.60 -13.15 -21.03
CA MET A 427 30.58 -12.43 -20.27
C MET A 427 30.36 -11.02 -20.84
N ARG A 428 29.18 -10.45 -20.60
CA ARG A 428 28.87 -9.04 -20.85
C ARG A 428 29.08 -8.21 -19.58
N VAL A 429 29.17 -6.89 -19.71
CA VAL A 429 29.27 -5.95 -18.57
C VAL A 429 28.10 -4.97 -18.58
N PHE A 430 27.61 -4.58 -17.41
CA PHE A 430 26.85 -3.34 -17.22
C PHE A 430 27.57 -2.40 -16.23
N PRO A 431 27.74 -1.12 -16.56
CA PRO A 431 28.35 -0.15 -15.65
C PRO A 431 27.34 0.34 -14.61
N ILE A 432 27.78 0.33 -13.35
CA ILE A 432 27.03 0.84 -12.18
C ILE A 432 27.66 2.16 -11.76
N TYR A 433 26.84 3.18 -11.45
CA TYR A 433 27.30 4.38 -10.77
C TYR A 433 26.69 4.45 -9.36
N GLN A 434 27.56 4.60 -8.37
CA GLN A 434 27.19 4.79 -6.97
C GLN A 434 28.41 5.39 -6.25
N THR A 435 28.30 6.60 -5.70
CA THR A 435 29.30 7.16 -4.78
C THR A 435 28.76 7.05 -3.36
N PHE A 436 27.70 7.80 -3.05
CA PHE A 436 26.82 7.56 -1.91
C PHE A 436 25.42 7.18 -2.43
N GLY A 437 24.60 6.56 -1.58
CA GLY A 437 23.20 6.26 -1.90
C GLY A 437 22.33 5.83 -0.71
N GLY A 438 22.80 6.03 0.52
CA GLY A 438 22.21 5.47 1.74
C GLY A 438 21.16 6.33 2.46
N SER A 439 20.71 7.44 1.86
CA SER A 439 19.63 8.27 2.39
C SER A 439 19.01 9.19 1.32
N ALA A 440 17.72 9.52 1.51
CA ALA A 440 16.95 10.35 0.58
C ALA A 440 17.60 11.70 0.27
N GLY A 441 18.14 12.40 1.29
CA GLY A 441 18.71 13.75 1.16
C GLY A 441 19.95 13.88 0.26
N TYR A 442 20.54 12.76 -0.20
CA TYR A 442 21.53 12.78 -1.29
C TYR A 442 20.88 12.99 -2.67
N PHE A 443 19.70 12.41 -2.87
CA PHE A 443 19.01 12.41 -4.15
C PHE A 443 18.28 13.75 -4.33
N THR A 444 18.84 14.56 -5.24
CA THR A 444 18.33 15.87 -5.67
C THR A 444 18.62 16.03 -7.16
N GLU A 445 17.87 16.90 -7.86
CA GLU A 445 18.09 17.19 -9.28
C GLU A 445 19.54 17.64 -9.57
N GLN A 446 20.08 18.54 -8.74
CA GLN A 446 21.45 19.04 -8.88
C GLN A 446 22.50 17.91 -8.69
N GLN A 447 22.30 17.02 -7.71
CA GLN A 447 23.20 15.89 -7.52
C GLN A 447 23.07 14.86 -8.65
N GLY A 448 21.87 14.65 -9.21
CA GLY A 448 21.66 13.80 -10.38
C GLY A 448 22.38 14.31 -11.63
N ALA A 449 22.28 15.61 -11.92
CA ALA A 449 23.00 16.23 -13.02
C ALA A 449 24.54 16.12 -12.87
N ARG A 450 25.03 16.23 -11.63
CA ARG A 450 26.46 16.03 -11.29
C ARG A 450 26.88 14.56 -11.45
N ASP A 451 26.09 13.63 -10.93
CA ASP A 451 26.34 12.19 -10.99
C ASP A 451 26.35 11.70 -12.45
N ALA A 452 25.40 12.14 -13.28
CA ALA A 452 25.38 11.78 -14.69
C ALA A 452 26.62 12.28 -15.45
N SER A 453 27.11 13.48 -15.13
CA SER A 453 28.37 14.01 -15.70
C SER A 453 29.58 13.18 -15.27
N LEU A 454 29.70 12.86 -13.98
CA LEU A 454 30.80 12.04 -13.46
C LEU A 454 30.77 10.61 -14.03
N ALA A 455 29.59 10.00 -14.08
CA ALA A 455 29.35 8.68 -14.64
C ALA A 455 29.68 8.61 -16.14
N LEU A 456 29.25 9.61 -16.94
CA LEU A 456 29.54 9.68 -18.37
C LEU A 456 31.04 9.80 -18.65
N ASN A 457 31.75 10.65 -17.88
CA ASN A 457 33.20 10.80 -17.98
C ASN A 457 33.93 9.49 -17.62
N ALA A 458 33.55 8.84 -16.52
CA ALA A 458 34.13 7.56 -16.12
C ALA A 458 33.86 6.45 -17.15
N ALA A 459 32.61 6.29 -17.60
CA ALA A 459 32.25 5.29 -18.60
C ALA A 459 32.98 5.48 -19.93
N SER A 460 33.13 6.73 -20.38
CA SER A 460 33.92 7.07 -21.57
C SER A 460 35.41 6.73 -21.39
N GLY A 461 35.97 6.99 -20.21
CA GLY A 461 37.36 6.65 -19.87
C GLY A 461 37.63 5.14 -19.83
N TYR A 462 36.61 4.33 -19.53
CA TYR A 462 36.68 2.86 -19.63
C TYR A 462 36.34 2.31 -21.02
N GLY A 463 35.99 3.16 -21.99
CA GLY A 463 35.67 2.75 -23.36
C GLY A 463 34.26 2.18 -23.56
N PHE A 464 33.30 2.47 -22.68
CA PHE A 464 31.89 2.13 -22.93
C PHE A 464 31.33 2.99 -24.06
N GLU A 465 30.67 2.35 -25.03
CA GLU A 465 30.18 3.01 -26.24
C GLU A 465 28.93 3.88 -26.00
N ARG A 466 28.74 4.87 -26.88
CA ARG A 466 27.54 5.72 -26.87
C ARG A 466 26.28 4.86 -27.09
N GLY A 467 25.38 4.88 -26.12
CA GLY A 467 24.18 4.04 -26.09
C GLY A 467 24.21 2.95 -25.02
N THR A 468 25.36 2.69 -24.39
CA THR A 468 25.43 1.94 -23.12
C THR A 468 24.53 2.60 -22.07
N THR A 469 23.75 1.78 -21.37
CA THR A 469 23.01 2.19 -20.17
C THR A 469 23.91 2.13 -18.96
N ILE A 470 24.05 3.26 -18.27
CA ILE A 470 24.67 3.35 -16.95
C ILE A 470 23.56 3.29 -15.90
N TYR A 471 23.74 2.40 -14.94
CA TYR A 471 22.78 2.08 -13.89
C TYR A 471 23.14 2.82 -12.59
N PHE A 472 22.34 3.80 -12.20
CA PHE A 472 22.52 4.57 -10.95
C PHE A 472 21.76 3.86 -9.82
N ALA A 473 22.45 3.61 -8.69
CA ALA A 473 21.91 2.84 -7.58
C ALA A 473 21.33 3.73 -6.46
N VAL A 474 20.11 3.42 -6.04
CA VAL A 474 19.51 3.87 -4.78
C VAL A 474 19.68 2.74 -3.76
N ASP A 475 20.36 2.99 -2.64
CA ASP A 475 20.88 1.94 -1.74
C ASP A 475 20.39 2.15 -0.30
N PHE A 476 19.07 2.35 -0.16
CA PHE A 476 18.35 2.42 1.12
C PHE A 476 16.88 2.04 0.94
N ASP A 477 16.18 1.76 2.04
CA ASP A 477 14.75 1.46 2.05
C ASP A 477 13.93 2.77 1.95
N ALA A 478 13.68 3.20 0.72
CA ALA A 478 12.95 4.42 0.40
C ALA A 478 11.44 4.32 0.68
N LEU A 479 10.87 5.39 1.23
CA LEU A 479 9.43 5.62 1.35
C LEU A 479 8.87 6.31 0.09
N ASP A 480 7.55 6.31 -0.06
CA ASP A 480 6.87 6.98 -1.20
C ASP A 480 7.19 8.48 -1.30
N THR A 481 7.42 9.14 -0.16
CA THR A 481 7.90 10.52 -0.08
C THR A 481 9.33 10.65 -0.59
N ASP A 482 10.25 9.76 -0.18
CA ASP A 482 11.64 9.76 -0.66
C ASP A 482 11.71 9.51 -2.18
N ILE A 483 10.80 8.69 -2.70
CA ILE A 483 10.65 8.45 -4.15
C ILE A 483 10.20 9.74 -4.85
N SER A 484 9.16 10.39 -4.34
CA SER A 484 8.52 11.56 -4.96
C SER A 484 9.37 12.83 -4.87
N ASP A 485 9.92 13.11 -3.69
CA ASP A 485 10.53 14.39 -3.34
C ASP A 485 12.05 14.43 -3.59
N ASN A 486 12.70 13.26 -3.68
CA ASN A 486 14.16 13.14 -3.80
C ASN A 486 14.62 12.31 -5.01
N ILE A 487 14.15 11.07 -5.14
CA ILE A 487 14.66 10.12 -6.15
C ILE A 487 14.18 10.48 -7.57
N ILE A 488 12.90 10.81 -7.77
CA ILE A 488 12.39 11.25 -9.07
C ILE A 488 13.10 12.53 -9.56
N PRO A 489 13.27 13.59 -8.74
CA PRO A 489 14.10 14.75 -9.10
C PRO A 489 15.55 14.39 -9.45
N HIS A 490 16.21 13.48 -8.72
CA HIS A 490 17.58 13.02 -9.07
C HIS A 490 17.63 12.38 -10.45
N PHE A 491 16.71 11.46 -10.76
CA PHE A 491 16.67 10.84 -12.09
C PHE A 491 16.26 11.81 -13.21
N GLN A 492 15.45 12.84 -12.93
CA GLN A 492 15.19 13.95 -13.86
C GLN A 492 16.47 14.76 -14.14
N GLY A 493 17.24 15.09 -13.11
CA GLY A 493 18.55 15.75 -13.23
C GLY A 493 19.56 14.92 -14.03
N CYS A 494 19.60 13.60 -13.80
CA CYS A 494 20.38 12.67 -14.62
C CYS A 494 19.97 12.70 -16.10
N ALA A 495 18.67 12.82 -16.37
CA ALA A 495 18.07 12.82 -17.71
C ALA A 495 17.91 14.23 -18.35
N GLY A 496 18.64 15.23 -17.82
CA GLY A 496 18.60 16.64 -18.26
C GLY A 496 19.08 16.90 -19.71
N PRO A 497 19.49 18.15 -20.05
CA PRO A 497 19.66 18.62 -21.45
C PRO A 497 20.79 17.97 -22.29
N TRP A 498 21.30 16.80 -21.88
CA TRP A 498 22.10 15.87 -22.68
C TRP A 498 21.31 15.24 -23.85
N THR A 499 20.02 15.55 -24.01
CA THR A 499 19.13 15.00 -25.05
C THR A 499 19.54 15.35 -26.49
N THR A 500 20.39 16.36 -26.72
CA THR A 500 21.05 16.61 -28.01
C THR A 500 22.23 15.68 -28.29
N THR A 501 22.81 15.05 -27.26
CA THR A 501 23.99 14.16 -27.35
C THR A 501 23.71 12.70 -26.95
N ALA A 502 22.44 12.32 -26.82
CA ALA A 502 21.89 10.95 -26.75
C ALA A 502 22.82 9.85 -26.20
N THR A 503 22.78 9.66 -24.88
CA THR A 503 23.03 8.40 -24.17
C THR A 503 21.76 8.05 -23.40
N ARG A 504 21.36 6.77 -23.36
CA ARG A 504 20.17 6.36 -22.59
C ARG A 504 20.57 6.10 -21.13
N THR A 505 20.38 7.11 -20.28
CA THR A 505 20.24 6.91 -18.84
C THR A 505 19.14 5.88 -18.59
N GLY A 506 19.45 4.83 -17.83
CA GLY A 506 18.48 3.84 -17.39
C GLY A 506 18.69 3.59 -15.91
N SER A 507 17.64 3.75 -15.13
CA SER A 507 17.67 3.56 -13.69
C SER A 507 18.08 2.13 -13.31
N ALA A 508 18.87 1.99 -12.24
CA ALA A 508 18.85 0.81 -11.39
C ALA A 508 18.11 1.15 -10.09
N CYS A 509 16.81 1.38 -10.23
CA CYS A 509 15.92 0.61 -9.36
C CYS A 509 15.95 -0.84 -9.88
N THR A 510 15.78 -1.83 -9.00
CA THR A 510 15.32 -3.14 -9.44
C THR A 510 13.99 -2.96 -10.19
N GLU A 511 13.82 -3.75 -11.27
CA GLU A 511 12.67 -3.72 -12.19
C GLU A 511 12.58 -2.54 -13.17
N ARG A 512 12.21 -2.85 -14.43
CA ARG A 512 12.21 -1.89 -15.54
C ARG A 512 10.90 -1.11 -15.66
N ALA A 513 10.62 -0.24 -14.71
CA ALA A 513 9.63 0.82 -14.92
C ALA A 513 10.19 1.87 -15.88
N THR A 514 9.43 2.22 -16.92
CA THR A 514 9.69 3.47 -17.66
C THR A 514 9.14 4.63 -16.84
N CYS A 515 9.93 5.68 -16.63
CA CYS A 515 9.46 6.90 -15.96
C CYS A 515 8.47 7.66 -16.85
N ALA A 516 7.21 7.22 -16.83
CA ALA A 516 6.05 7.97 -17.30
C ALA A 516 5.31 8.56 -16.09
N PRO A 517 4.75 9.78 -16.18
CA PRO A 517 4.02 10.39 -15.08
C PRO A 517 2.69 9.67 -14.85
N GLY A 518 2.63 8.79 -13.84
CA GLY A 518 1.43 8.02 -13.52
C GLY A 518 1.68 6.70 -12.80
N CYS A 519 2.63 6.64 -11.86
CA CYS A 519 2.83 5.47 -10.99
C CYS A 519 2.68 5.90 -9.52
N SER A 520 1.69 5.35 -8.83
CA SER A 520 1.35 5.69 -7.45
C SER A 520 1.85 4.63 -6.47
N THR A 521 2.67 5.04 -5.50
CA THR A 521 2.89 4.44 -4.17
C THR A 521 3.21 2.93 -4.06
N LYS A 522 4.35 2.66 -3.41
CA LYS A 522 4.90 1.37 -2.93
C LYS A 522 5.48 0.48 -4.03
N GLY A 523 6.56 -0.26 -3.78
CA GLY A 523 7.32 -0.36 -2.51
C GLY A 523 8.35 -1.48 -2.60
N SER A 524 9.30 -1.32 -3.52
CA SER A 524 10.15 -2.39 -4.06
C SER A 524 11.39 -2.73 -3.23
N ARG A 525 11.90 -3.95 -3.42
CA ARG A 525 13.31 -4.34 -3.22
C ARG A 525 13.62 -5.43 -4.24
#